data_AF-A0A486VL10-F1
#
_entry.id   AF-A0A486VL10-F1
#
_cell.length_a   1.000
_cell.length_b   1.000
_cell.length_c   1.000
_cell.angle_alpha   90.00
_cell.angle_beta   90.00
_cell.angle_gamma   90.00
#
_symmetry.space_group_name_H-M   'P 1'
#
loop_
_entity.id
_entity.type
_entity.pdbx_description
1 polymer ?
#
loop_
_entity_poly.entity_id
_entity_poly.type
_entity_poly.pdbx_seq_one_letter_code
_entity_poly.pdbx_strand_id
1 'polypeptide(L)'
;MARPKKIVETPGQEKAAPEEKTLVTEGQLITAEQNGAQQQGNGSGGETLQQKVSTLLDSTQLAERNAILATLNAQGAAIVARFEEYAFTDSLDHPLTNNLDFLNLVRKATEVSTGGTAEQVTNEEGKKQPVRSAPVLTEHGWHVPG
;
A
#
# COMPACT_ATOMS: atom_id res chain seq x y z
N MET A 1 -39.72 -48.70 -20.53
CA MET A 1 -38.50 -47.87 -20.56
C MET A 1 -38.68 -46.71 -19.60
N ALA A 2 -37.96 -46.68 -18.49
CA ALA A 2 -38.05 -45.62 -17.47
C ALA A 2 -36.70 -44.88 -17.38
N ARG A 3 -36.71 -43.55 -17.54
CA ARG A 3 -35.52 -42.70 -17.46
C ARG A 3 -35.27 -42.28 -16.00
N PRO A 4 -34.09 -42.51 -15.41
CA PRO A 4 -33.77 -42.05 -14.06
C PRO A 4 -33.50 -40.53 -14.03
N LYS A 5 -33.94 -39.87 -12.95
CA LYS A 5 -33.76 -38.42 -12.69
C LYS A 5 -32.39 -38.19 -12.02
N LYS A 6 -31.65 -37.17 -12.48
CA LYS A 6 -30.41 -36.71 -11.81
C LYS A 6 -30.75 -35.87 -10.58
N ILE A 7 -30.02 -36.10 -9.49
CA ILE A 7 -29.99 -35.24 -8.30
C ILE A 7 -29.07 -34.06 -8.64
N VAL A 8 -29.52 -32.84 -8.34
CA VAL A 8 -28.74 -31.61 -8.50
C VAL A 8 -28.10 -31.31 -7.16
N GLU A 9 -26.77 -31.34 -7.09
CA GLU A 9 -26.02 -30.85 -5.93
C GLU A 9 -25.81 -29.33 -6.07
N THR A 10 -26.28 -28.57 -5.08
CA THR A 10 -26.03 -27.14 -4.96
C THR A 10 -24.67 -26.90 -4.27
N PRO A 11 -23.75 -26.14 -4.88
CA PRO A 11 -22.46 -25.83 -4.26
C PRO A 11 -22.63 -24.99 -2.98
N GLY A 12 -21.97 -25.38 -1.88
CA GLY A 12 -21.89 -24.58 -0.64
C GLY A 12 -22.42 -25.22 0.64
N GLN A 13 -22.52 -26.55 0.72
CA GLN A 13 -23.03 -27.22 1.93
C GLN A 13 -22.03 -28.27 2.46
N GLU A 14 -20.95 -27.82 3.11
CA GLU A 14 -20.16 -28.73 3.95
C GLU A 14 -20.76 -28.71 5.38
N LYS A 15 -21.34 -29.84 5.78
CA LYS A 15 -21.94 -30.07 7.08
C LYS A 15 -20.98 -30.93 7.91
N ALA A 16 -20.60 -30.40 9.08
CA ALA A 16 -19.76 -31.06 10.08
C ALA A 16 -20.32 -32.41 10.56
N ALA A 17 -19.43 -33.35 10.90
CA ALA A 17 -19.73 -34.57 11.67
C ALA A 17 -18.51 -35.02 12.51
N PRO A 18 -18.72 -35.75 13.64
CA PRO A 18 -17.86 -35.72 14.83
C PRO A 18 -16.96 -36.96 15.07
N GLU A 19 -16.22 -36.89 16.19
CA GLU A 19 -15.19 -37.77 16.77
C GLU A 19 -15.59 -39.22 17.13
N GLU A 20 -14.63 -40.16 17.12
CA GLU A 20 -13.96 -40.80 18.29
C GLU A 20 -13.53 -42.28 18.04
N LYS A 21 -12.56 -42.74 18.87
CA LYS A 21 -12.07 -44.12 19.17
C LYS A 21 -10.97 -44.72 18.26
N THR A 22 -9.84 -45.26 18.76
CA THR A 22 -9.46 -45.85 20.06
C THR A 22 -7.93 -45.76 20.32
N LEU A 23 -7.56 -45.67 21.61
CA LEU A 23 -6.20 -45.71 22.18
C LEU A 23 -5.53 -47.12 22.18
N VAL A 24 -4.26 -47.11 22.66
CA VAL A 24 -3.39 -48.16 23.27
C VAL A 24 -2.50 -48.88 22.22
N THR A 25 -1.16 -49.01 22.36
CA THR A 25 -0.37 -49.43 23.52
C THR A 25 1.12 -49.02 23.46
N GLU A 26 1.65 -48.85 24.67
CA GLU A 26 3.00 -48.64 25.19
C GLU A 26 4.22 -49.25 24.46
N GLY A 27 5.34 -48.54 24.58
CA GLY A 27 6.58 -49.14 25.07
C GLY A 27 7.78 -49.18 24.11
N GLN A 28 8.90 -48.60 24.56
CA GLN A 28 10.28 -48.94 24.17
C GLN A 28 10.77 -48.42 22.78
N LEU A 29 11.86 -47.68 22.59
CA LEU A 29 13.08 -47.40 23.35
C LEU A 29 13.77 -46.10 22.84
N ILE A 30 14.13 -45.24 23.81
CA ILE A 30 15.33 -44.38 23.95
C ILE A 30 16.49 -44.39 22.93
N THR A 31 17.10 -43.18 22.79
CA THR A 31 18.50 -42.81 22.40
C THR A 31 18.65 -42.36 20.92
N ALA A 32 19.21 -41.21 20.53
CA ALA A 32 19.95 -40.12 21.18
C ALA A 32 19.87 -38.83 20.33
N GLU A 33 19.91 -37.70 21.02
CA GLU A 33 20.65 -36.48 20.67
C GLU A 33 20.44 -35.83 19.29
N GLN A 34 19.72 -34.71 19.28
CA GLN A 34 20.35 -33.45 18.88
C GLN A 34 19.64 -32.25 19.51
N ASN A 35 20.44 -31.52 20.30
CA ASN A 35 20.12 -30.34 21.06
C ASN A 35 19.48 -29.22 20.23
N GLY A 36 18.41 -28.67 20.77
CA GLY A 36 17.85 -27.37 20.42
C GLY A 36 17.02 -26.84 21.58
N ALA A 37 17.65 -26.75 22.75
CA ALA A 37 17.02 -26.31 24.00
C ALA A 37 16.36 -24.94 23.82
N GLN A 38 15.03 -24.92 23.93
CA GLN A 38 14.31 -23.74 24.39
C GLN A 38 14.81 -23.43 25.80
N GLN A 39 15.47 -22.28 25.97
CA GLN A 39 15.63 -21.66 27.26
C GLN A 39 15.03 -20.26 27.23
N GLN A 40 13.90 -20.17 27.91
CA GLN A 40 13.35 -18.96 28.49
C GLN A 40 14.37 -18.40 29.48
N GLY A 41 14.89 -17.20 29.21
CA GLY A 41 15.85 -16.52 30.05
C GLY A 41 15.69 -15.00 29.94
N ASN A 42 15.21 -14.39 31.00
CA ASN A 42 15.25 -12.95 31.23
C ASN A 42 16.72 -12.47 31.15
N GLY A 43 17.11 -11.81 30.06
CA GLY A 43 18.48 -11.34 29.88
C GLY A 43 18.59 -10.28 28.79
N SER A 44 18.65 -9.01 29.20
CA SER A 44 19.09 -7.92 28.34
C SER A 44 20.52 -8.18 27.87
N GLY A 45 20.71 -8.57 26.61
CA GLY A 45 22.05 -8.65 26.01
C GLY A 45 22.19 -9.72 24.94
N GLY A 46 21.93 -9.34 23.69
CA GLY A 46 22.31 -10.19 22.55
C GLY A 46 21.47 -9.99 21.29
N GLU A 47 20.97 -8.79 21.02
CA GLU A 47 20.43 -8.50 19.69
C GLU A 47 21.55 -8.73 18.67
N THR A 48 21.38 -9.67 17.75
CA THR A 48 22.36 -9.89 16.69
C THR A 48 22.52 -8.58 15.90
N LEU A 49 23.71 -8.32 15.33
CA LEU A 49 23.91 -7.10 14.53
C LEU A 49 22.89 -6.97 13.40
N GLN A 50 22.44 -8.10 12.83
CA GLN A 50 21.38 -8.12 11.82
C GLN A 50 20.03 -7.67 12.37
N GLN A 51 19.66 -8.09 13.59
CA GLN A 51 18.45 -7.61 14.26
C GLN A 51 18.55 -6.12 14.57
N LYS A 52 19.69 -5.63 15.06
CA LYS A 52 19.92 -4.20 15.29
C LYS A 52 19.83 -3.37 14.01
N VAL A 53 20.44 -3.84 12.91
CA VAL A 53 20.35 -3.15 11.61
C VAL A 53 18.93 -3.17 11.09
N SER A 54 18.21 -4.29 11.21
CA SER A 54 16.80 -4.39 10.80
C SER A 54 15.91 -3.46 11.62
N THR A 55 16.05 -3.42 12.95
CA THR A 55 15.27 -2.51 13.80
C THR A 55 15.64 -1.04 13.55
N LEU A 56 16.89 -0.73 13.22
CA LEU A 56 17.29 0.62 12.82
C LEU A 56 16.72 1.02 11.46
N LEU A 57 16.69 0.11 10.49
CA LEU A 57 16.07 0.34 9.17
C LEU A 57 14.55 0.52 9.29
N ASP A 58 13.90 -0.28 10.14
CA ASP A 58 12.47 -0.15 10.43
C ASP A 58 12.15 1.16 11.16
N SER A 59 12.97 1.54 12.15
CA SER A 59 12.76 2.80 12.88
C SER A 59 13.05 4.04 12.02
N THR A 60 14.02 3.96 11.10
CA THR A 60 14.31 5.02 10.13
C THR A 60 13.15 5.19 9.15
N GLN A 61 12.65 4.09 8.57
CA GLN A 61 11.49 4.12 7.68
C GLN A 61 10.23 4.64 8.39
N LEU A 62 10.01 4.25 9.65
CA LEU A 62 8.89 4.74 10.45
C LEU A 62 9.00 6.25 10.72
N ALA A 63 10.20 6.75 11.00
CA ALA A 63 10.45 8.18 11.19
C ALA A 63 10.17 8.97 9.90
N GLU A 64 10.61 8.46 8.74
CA GLU A 64 10.35 9.08 7.45
C GLU A 64 8.85 9.09 7.11
N ARG A 65 8.17 7.96 7.33
CA ARG A 65 6.71 7.86 7.15
C ARG A 65 5.99 8.92 7.98
N ASN A 66 6.33 9.03 9.27
CA ASN A 66 5.71 9.99 10.16
C ASN A 66 6.03 11.45 9.76
N ALA A 67 7.24 11.71 9.27
CA ALA A 67 7.61 13.02 8.75
C ALA A 67 6.76 13.40 7.53
N ILE A 68 6.54 12.48 6.58
CA ILE A 68 5.67 12.74 5.43
C ILE A 68 4.23 12.98 5.89
N LEU A 69 3.67 12.10 6.72
CA LEU A 69 2.30 12.23 7.23
C LEU A 69 2.07 13.56 7.94
N ALA A 70 3.06 14.07 8.67
CA ALA A 70 2.99 15.35 9.38
C ALA A 70 2.98 16.58 8.43
N THR A 71 3.42 16.42 7.18
CA THR A 71 3.51 17.51 6.19
C THR A 71 2.41 17.48 5.14
N LEU A 72 1.57 16.44 5.13
CA LEU A 72 0.45 16.36 4.20
C LEU A 72 -0.55 17.49 4.47
N ASN A 73 -1.03 18.11 3.40
CA ASN A 73 -2.13 19.07 3.49
C ASN A 73 -3.47 18.34 3.73
N ALA A 74 -4.54 19.10 3.93
CA ALA A 74 -5.87 18.53 4.19
C ALA A 74 -6.35 17.57 3.08
N GLN A 75 -6.02 17.84 1.81
CA GLN A 75 -6.40 16.97 0.69
C GLN A 75 -5.58 15.67 0.70
N GLY A 76 -4.27 15.75 0.94
CA GLY A 76 -3.40 14.59 1.07
C GLY A 76 -3.81 13.69 2.23
N ALA A 77 -4.10 14.29 3.39
CA ALA A 77 -4.59 13.56 4.57
C ALA A 77 -5.93 12.87 4.30
N ALA A 78 -6.86 13.53 3.60
CA ALA A 78 -8.15 12.94 3.23
C ALA A 78 -8.00 11.75 2.27
N ILE A 79 -7.06 11.82 1.33
CA ILE A 79 -6.76 10.69 0.42
C ILE A 79 -6.22 9.51 1.22
N VAL A 80 -5.23 9.73 2.10
CA VAL A 80 -4.68 8.67 2.95
C VAL A 80 -5.78 8.01 3.78
N ALA A 81 -6.65 8.80 4.42
CA ALA A 81 -7.75 8.28 5.21
C ALA A 81 -8.72 7.40 4.40
N ARG A 82 -9.04 7.77 3.16
CA ARG A 82 -9.88 6.94 2.27
C ARG A 82 -9.19 5.64 1.87
N PHE A 83 -7.87 5.67 1.68
CA PHE A 83 -7.11 4.46 1.38
C PHE A 83 -7.09 3.47 2.55
N GLU A 84 -7.05 3.98 3.79
CA GLU A 84 -7.18 3.15 4.99
C GLU A 84 -8.60 2.61 5.17
N GLU A 85 -9.62 3.46 4.98
CA GLU A 85 -11.04 3.07 5.09
C GLU A 85 -11.41 1.93 4.14
N TYR A 86 -10.85 1.95 2.93
CA TYR A 86 -11.09 0.91 1.93
C TYR A 86 -10.07 -0.22 1.94
N ALA A 87 -9.13 -0.20 2.90
CA ALA A 87 -8.10 -1.23 3.08
C ALA A 87 -7.33 -1.54 1.77
N PHE A 88 -6.94 -0.51 1.02
CA PHE A 88 -6.16 -0.73 -0.20
C PHE A 88 -4.75 -1.22 0.14
N THR A 89 -4.38 -2.36 -0.46
CA THR A 89 -3.09 -3.01 -0.28
C THR A 89 -2.30 -3.10 -1.58
N ASP A 90 -1.00 -3.35 -1.48
CA ASP A 90 -0.15 -3.71 -2.61
C ASP A 90 -0.33 -5.19 -3.01
N SER A 91 0.47 -5.66 -3.98
CA SER A 91 0.44 -7.06 -4.44
C SER A 91 0.90 -8.09 -3.40
N LEU A 92 1.39 -7.64 -2.25
CA LEU A 92 1.86 -8.47 -1.13
C LEU A 92 0.94 -8.31 0.10
N ASP A 93 -0.23 -7.72 -0.07
CA ASP A 93 -1.21 -7.45 0.99
C ASP A 93 -0.73 -6.45 2.07
N HIS A 94 0.26 -5.61 1.78
CA HIS A 94 0.65 -4.53 2.68
C HIS A 94 -0.21 -3.28 2.43
N PRO A 95 -0.69 -2.59 3.48
CA PRO A 95 -1.42 -1.33 3.32
C PRO A 95 -0.60 -0.32 2.51
N LEU A 96 -1.17 0.25 1.45
CA LEU A 96 -0.48 1.25 0.63
C LEU A 96 -0.05 2.47 1.43
N THR A 97 -0.75 2.79 2.52
CA THR A 97 -0.43 3.91 3.42
C THR A 97 0.86 3.69 4.24
N ASN A 98 1.41 2.48 4.26
CA ASN A 98 2.74 2.20 4.83
C ASN A 98 3.88 2.37 3.80
N ASN A 99 3.56 2.52 2.51
CA ASN A 99 4.57 2.66 1.47
C ASN A 99 4.99 4.13 1.30
N LEU A 100 6.30 4.41 1.42
CA LEU A 100 6.85 5.76 1.34
C LEU A 100 6.68 6.40 -0.05
N ASP A 101 6.78 5.61 -1.12
CA ASP A 101 6.60 6.10 -2.50
C ASP A 101 5.16 6.56 -2.73
N PHE A 102 4.19 5.78 -2.23
CA PHE A 102 2.78 6.14 -2.25
C PHE A 102 2.53 7.44 -1.48
N LEU A 103 3.03 7.57 -0.26
CA LEU A 103 2.84 8.80 0.53
C LEU A 103 3.49 10.02 -0.13
N ASN A 104 4.67 9.84 -0.74
CA ASN A 104 5.33 10.91 -1.51
C ASN A 104 4.55 11.28 -2.79
N LEU A 105 3.94 10.31 -3.46
CA LEU A 105 3.07 10.56 -4.60
C LEU A 105 1.84 11.38 -4.18
N VAL A 106 1.16 10.98 -3.09
CA VAL A 106 0.02 11.72 -2.55
C VAL A 106 0.42 13.15 -2.20
N ARG A 107 1.57 13.33 -1.52
CA ARG A 107 2.10 14.66 -1.20
C ARG A 107 2.30 15.50 -2.47
N LYS A 108 3.03 15.00 -3.47
CA LYS A 108 3.29 15.72 -4.72
C LYS A 108 2.03 16.02 -5.53
N ALA A 109 1.08 15.08 -5.56
CA ALA A 109 -0.17 15.22 -6.31
C ALA A 109 -1.13 16.23 -5.66
N THR A 110 -0.97 16.47 -4.36
CA THR A 110 -1.81 17.41 -3.60
C THR A 110 -1.10 18.71 -3.27
N GLU A 111 0.22 18.79 -3.44
CA GLU A 111 0.95 20.05 -3.48
C GLU A 111 0.31 20.92 -4.57
N VAL A 112 -0.29 22.04 -4.14
CA VAL A 112 -0.87 23.01 -5.06
C VAL A 112 0.29 23.62 -5.83
N SER A 113 0.64 23.02 -6.96
CA SER A 113 1.39 23.72 -7.99
C SER A 113 0.42 24.78 -8.49
N THR A 114 0.50 25.98 -7.88
CA THR A 114 -0.03 27.19 -8.50
C THR A 114 0.52 27.17 -9.91
N GLY A 115 -0.36 26.90 -10.89
CA GLY A 115 0.01 26.64 -12.27
C GLY A 115 1.11 27.60 -12.67
N GLY A 116 2.22 27.04 -13.15
CA GLY A 116 3.45 27.79 -13.43
C GLY A 116 3.08 29.11 -14.09
N THR A 117 3.61 30.20 -13.53
CA THR A 117 3.37 31.58 -13.97
C THR A 117 3.25 31.58 -15.49
N ALA A 118 2.02 31.71 -16.02
CA ALA A 118 1.81 31.70 -17.46
C ALA A 118 2.75 32.73 -18.05
N GLU A 119 3.60 32.30 -18.98
CA GLU A 119 4.58 33.16 -19.64
C GLU A 119 3.84 34.43 -20.08
N GLN A 120 4.36 35.61 -19.74
CA GLN A 120 3.68 36.88 -19.98
C GLN A 120 4.36 37.56 -21.18
N VAL A 121 3.59 37.90 -22.21
CA VAL A 121 4.04 38.81 -23.28
C VAL A 121 3.59 40.22 -22.97
N THR A 122 4.38 41.21 -23.40
CA THR A 122 4.01 42.62 -23.29
C THR A 122 3.44 43.05 -24.64
N ASN A 123 2.21 43.54 -24.68
CA ASN A 123 1.61 44.05 -25.93
C ASN A 123 2.28 45.36 -26.38
N GLU A 124 1.96 45.83 -27.59
CA GLU A 124 2.51 47.08 -28.15
C GLU A 124 2.22 48.33 -27.31
N GLU A 125 1.22 48.25 -26.42
CA GLU A 125 0.83 49.31 -25.47
C GLU A 125 1.52 49.18 -24.10
N GLY A 126 2.44 48.22 -23.93
CA GLY A 126 3.18 48.01 -22.68
C GLY A 126 2.45 47.20 -21.60
N LYS A 127 1.29 46.61 -21.89
CA LYS A 127 0.51 45.79 -20.95
C LYS A 127 0.92 44.33 -21.00
N LYS A 128 1.14 43.73 -19.82
CA LYS A 128 1.40 42.30 -19.68
C LYS A 128 0.13 41.49 -19.94
N GLN A 129 0.21 40.51 -20.83
CA GLN A 129 -0.84 39.57 -21.15
C GLN A 129 -0.28 38.15 -21.08
N PRO A 130 -1.07 37.15 -20.66
CA PRO A 130 -0.64 35.76 -20.74
C PRO A 130 -0.37 35.39 -22.20
N VAL A 131 0.73 34.68 -22.45
CA VAL A 131 1.08 34.13 -23.76
C VAL A 131 -0.11 33.30 -24.23
N ARG A 132 -0.69 33.74 -25.34
CA ARG A 132 -1.89 33.14 -25.91
C ARG A 132 -1.44 31.99 -26.84
N SER A 133 -0.91 30.91 -26.26
CA SER A 133 -0.55 29.70 -27.01
C SER A 133 -1.77 28.93 -27.53
N ALA A 134 -2.98 29.39 -27.20
CA ALA A 134 -4.22 28.77 -27.65
C ALA A 134 -4.52 29.16 -29.11
N PRO A 135 -4.90 28.20 -29.98
CA PRO A 135 -5.35 28.49 -31.33
C PRO A 135 -6.53 29.48 -31.32
N VAL A 136 -6.44 30.51 -32.16
CA VAL A 136 -7.51 31.50 -32.37
C VAL A 136 -8.21 31.17 -33.68
N LEU A 137 -9.55 31.14 -33.67
CA LEU A 137 -10.32 31.01 -34.90
C LEU A 137 -10.33 32.36 -35.64
N THR A 138 -9.72 32.40 -36.81
CA THR A 138 -9.68 33.55 -37.73
C THR A 138 -10.57 33.29 -38.93
N GLU A 139 -10.76 34.31 -39.78
CA GLU A 139 -11.45 34.18 -41.06
C GLU A 139 -10.82 33.15 -42.02
N HIS A 140 -9.52 32.84 -41.83
CA HIS A 140 -8.78 31.84 -42.59
C HIS A 140 -8.67 30.49 -41.85
N GLY A 141 -9.38 30.32 -40.74
CA GLY A 141 -9.39 29.10 -39.93
C GLY A 141 -8.59 29.23 -38.63
N TRP A 142 -8.20 28.09 -38.06
CA TRP A 142 -7.43 28.04 -36.81
C TRP A 142 -6.01 28.58 -37.04
N HIS A 143 -5.69 29.70 -36.40
CA HIS A 143 -4.36 30.29 -36.38
C HIS A 143 -3.73 30.11 -34.99
N VAL A 144 -2.51 29.60 -34.92
CA VAL A 144 -1.72 29.57 -33.69
C VAL A 144 -0.76 30.76 -33.72
N PRO A 145 -0.93 31.77 -32.86
CA PRO A 145 0.04 32.86 -32.77
C PRO A 145 1.39 32.33 -32.29
N GLY A 146 2.45 32.61 -33.05
CA GLY A 146 3.82 32.24 -32.72
C GLY A 146 4.52 33.27 -31.84
#